data_AF-A0A4Z1P5C9-F1
#
_entry.id   AF-A0A4Z1P5C9-F1
#
_cell.length_a   1.000
_cell.length_b   1.000
_cell.length_c   1.000
_cell.angle_alpha   90.00
_cell.angle_beta   90.00
_cell.angle_gamma   90.00
#
_symmetry.space_group_name_H-M   'P 1'
#
loop_
_entity.id
_entity.type
_entity.pdbx_description
1 polymer ?
#
loop_
_entity_poly.entity_id
_entity_poly.type
_entity_poly.pdbx_seq_one_letter_code
_entity_poly.pdbx_strand_id
1 'polypeptide(L)'
;MKRKYDLQNDAELNDASWEAGKGAMVGAATWGLYAAVLGTGAYFYSPIYRNLTVQFKVFIQMSAMTLGGMVEADRRLRYHEAFMRHNNRLKRDAAVWRAYEADFEARGTPGVGSEADIRGTQKEESVKYSEEVDEAKKK
;
A
#
# COMPACT_ATOMS: atom_id res chain seq x y z
N MET A 1 4.61 -26.98 15.74
CA MET A 1 4.01 -25.71 15.29
C MET A 1 3.44 -25.88 13.87
N LYS A 2 2.13 -26.06 13.72
CA LYS A 2 1.44 -26.00 12.42
C LYS A 2 0.83 -24.60 12.31
N ARG A 3 1.30 -23.77 11.37
CA ARG A 3 0.62 -22.52 11.01
C ARG A 3 -0.75 -22.90 10.47
N LYS A 4 -1.82 -22.53 11.19
CA LYS A 4 -3.18 -22.54 10.65
C LYS A 4 -3.25 -21.41 9.63
N TYR A 5 -3.58 -21.74 8.39
CA TYR A 5 -4.01 -20.73 7.41
C TYR A 5 -5.36 -20.22 7.91
N ASP A 6 -5.39 -18.97 8.35
CA ASP A 6 -6.56 -18.35 8.97
C ASP A 6 -7.43 -17.74 7.86
N LEU A 7 -8.55 -18.40 7.54
CA LEU A 7 -9.48 -18.09 6.45
C LEU A 7 -10.17 -16.72 6.62
N GLN A 8 -10.11 -16.10 7.80
CA GLN A 8 -10.60 -14.72 8.00
C GLN A 8 -9.78 -13.68 7.21
N ASN A 9 -8.55 -14.03 6.81
CA ASN A 9 -7.71 -13.17 5.97
C ASN A 9 -7.92 -13.42 4.47
N ASP A 10 -8.76 -14.36 4.03
CA ASP A 10 -8.90 -14.70 2.60
C ASP A 10 -9.52 -13.57 1.78
N ALA A 11 -10.44 -12.79 2.35
CA ALA A 11 -11.01 -11.61 1.70
C ALA A 11 -9.97 -10.49 1.55
N GLU A 12 -9.21 -10.21 2.62
CA GLU A 12 -8.11 -9.23 2.57
C GLU A 12 -6.95 -9.70 1.68
N LEU A 13 -6.66 -11.00 1.63
CA LEU A 13 -5.67 -11.59 0.73
C LEU A 13 -6.13 -11.49 -0.72
N ASN A 14 -7.42 -11.72 -0.99
CA ASN A 14 -7.99 -11.66 -2.33
C ASN A 14 -8.01 -10.21 -2.85
N ASP A 15 -8.40 -9.25 -2.00
CA ASP A 15 -8.32 -7.82 -2.33
C ASP A 15 -6.88 -7.36 -2.52
N ALA A 16 -5.96 -7.80 -1.66
CA ALA A 16 -4.53 -7.51 -1.81
C ALA A 16 -3.95 -8.12 -3.10
N SER A 17 -4.38 -9.33 -3.48
CA SER A 17 -3.97 -10.00 -4.72
C SER A 17 -4.51 -9.27 -5.95
N TRP A 18 -5.73 -8.72 -5.86
CA TRP A 18 -6.35 -7.93 -6.92
C TRP A 18 -5.65 -6.57 -7.11
N GLU A 19 -5.32 -5.88 -6.01
CA GLU A 19 -4.53 -4.65 -6.06
C GLU A 19 -3.10 -4.90 -6.57
N ALA A 20 -2.48 -6.03 -6.20
CA ALA A 20 -1.18 -6.44 -6.72
C ALA A 20 -1.24 -6.78 -8.22
N GLY A 21 -2.30 -7.46 -8.67
CA GLY A 21 -2.52 -7.80 -10.08
C GLY A 21 -2.65 -6.56 -10.97
N LYS A 22 -3.40 -5.55 -10.52
CA LYS A 22 -3.47 -4.25 -11.21
C LYS A 22 -2.11 -3.57 -11.28
N GLY A 23 -1.33 -3.60 -10.19
CA GLY A 23 0.01 -3.02 -10.16
C GLY A 23 0.98 -3.67 -11.16
N ALA A 24 0.93 -5.00 -11.29
CA ALA A 24 1.73 -5.73 -12.26
C ALA A 24 1.31 -5.43 -13.71
N MET A 25 0.00 -5.34 -13.97
CA MET A 25 -0.51 -4.93 -15.29
C MET A 25 -0.10 -3.51 -15.66
N VAL A 26 -0.16 -2.56 -14.72
CA VAL A 26 0.28 -1.19 -14.94
C VAL A 26 1.78 -1.14 -15.23
N GLY A 27 2.60 -1.86 -14.46
CA GLY A 27 4.05 -1.96 -14.71
C GLY A 27 4.38 -2.55 -16.09
N ALA A 28 3.75 -3.66 -16.46
CA ALA A 28 3.95 -4.28 -17.76
C ALA A 28 3.49 -3.37 -18.92
N ALA A 29 2.38 -2.65 -18.75
CA ALA A 29 1.86 -1.73 -19.75
C ALA A 29 2.78 -0.51 -19.95
N THR A 30 3.24 0.11 -18.86
CA THR A 30 4.14 1.27 -18.91
C THR A 30 5.47 0.92 -19.59
N TRP A 31 6.08 -0.20 -19.20
CA TRP A 31 7.33 -0.65 -19.81
C TRP A 31 7.16 -1.19 -21.23
N GLY A 32 6.01 -1.79 -21.54
CA GLY A 32 5.66 -2.16 -22.92
C GLY A 32 5.56 -0.95 -23.85
N LEU A 33 4.98 0.15 -23.39
CA LEU A 33 4.96 1.42 -24.13
C LEU A 33 6.36 1.97 -24.36
N TYR A 34 7.20 2.01 -23.32
CA TYR A 34 8.60 2.45 -23.46
C TYR A 34 9.39 1.58 -24.44
N ALA A 35 9.23 0.26 -24.37
CA ALA A 35 9.88 -0.66 -25.28
C ALA A 35 9.40 -0.49 -26.73
N ALA A 36 8.12 -0.19 -26.93
CA ALA A 36 7.58 0.08 -28.26
C ALA A 36 8.14 1.39 -28.86
N VAL A 37 8.26 2.45 -28.05
CA VAL A 37 8.89 3.72 -28.46
C VAL A 37 10.38 3.52 -28.80
N LEU A 38 11.11 2.78 -27.97
CA LEU A 38 12.51 2.47 -28.22
C LEU A 38 12.69 1.57 -29.44
N GLY A 39 11.82 0.57 -29.62
CA GLY A 39 11.85 -0.35 -30.76
C GLY A 39 11.53 0.35 -32.09
N THR A 40 10.60 1.31 -32.09
CA THR A 40 10.32 2.14 -33.26
C THR A 40 11.49 3.07 -33.58
N GLY A 41 12.08 3.74 -32.58
CA GLY A 41 13.30 4.54 -32.77
C GLY A 41 14.48 3.72 -33.31
N ALA A 42 14.69 2.51 -32.78
CA ALA A 42 15.74 1.59 -33.23
C ALA A 42 15.54 1.15 -34.69
N TYR A 43 14.29 0.96 -35.13
CA TYR A 43 13.97 0.62 -36.52
C TYR A 43 14.33 1.74 -37.50
N PHE A 44 14.19 3.01 -37.11
CA PHE A 44 14.58 4.14 -37.96
C PHE A 44 16.09 4.36 -37.99
N TYR A 45 16.77 4.26 -36.85
CA TYR A 45 18.19 4.67 -36.71
C TYR A 45 19.19 3.52 -36.98
N SER A 46 18.83 2.28 -36.69
CA SER A 46 19.76 1.14 -36.77
C SER A 46 19.46 0.21 -37.96
N PRO A 47 20.36 0.10 -38.96
CA PRO A 47 20.21 -0.87 -40.05
C PRO A 47 20.26 -2.33 -39.55
N ILE A 48 20.88 -2.58 -38.39
CA ILE A 48 20.90 -3.90 -37.74
C ILE A 48 19.49 -4.29 -37.28
N TYR A 49 18.72 -3.33 -36.75
CA TYR A 49 17.35 -3.57 -36.27
C TYR A 49 16.34 -3.73 -37.42
N ARG A 50 16.63 -3.16 -38.60
CA ARG A 50 15.82 -3.37 -39.82
C ARG A 50 15.91 -4.79 -40.34
N ASN A 51 17.11 -5.37 -40.34
CA ASN A 51 17.37 -6.73 -40.84
C ASN A 51 17.04 -7.84 -39.82
N LEU A 52 16.64 -7.46 -38.60
CA LEU A 52 16.28 -8.40 -37.55
C LEU A 52 14.92 -9.07 -37.82
N THR A 53 14.80 -10.36 -37.53
CA THR A 53 13.57 -11.12 -37.72
C THR A 53 12.43 -10.59 -36.85
N VAL A 54 11.19 -10.78 -37.31
CA VAL A 54 9.99 -10.37 -36.54
C VAL A 54 9.95 -11.06 -35.17
N GLN A 55 10.35 -12.33 -35.11
CA GLN A 55 10.44 -13.11 -33.86
C GLN A 55 11.35 -12.44 -32.82
N PHE A 56 12.52 -11.97 -33.24
CA PHE A 56 13.48 -11.36 -32.34
C PHE A 56 13.01 -9.97 -31.85
N LYS A 57 12.26 -9.24 -32.68
CA LYS A 57 11.63 -7.96 -32.28
C LYS A 57 10.58 -8.17 -31.20
N VAL A 58 9.71 -9.17 -31.38
CA VAL A 58 8.70 -9.53 -30.38
C VAL A 58 9.38 -10.04 -29.10
N PHE A 59 10.45 -10.82 -29.22
CA PHE A 59 11.23 -11.26 -28.07
C PHE A 59 11.74 -10.06 -27.25
N ILE A 60 12.40 -9.09 -27.88
CA ILE A 60 12.89 -7.89 -27.19
C ILE A 60 11.73 -7.14 -26.49
N GLN A 61 10.59 -7.00 -27.17
CA GLN A 61 9.40 -6.36 -26.61
C GLN A 61 8.88 -7.08 -25.36
N MET A 62 8.73 -8.41 -25.43
CA MET A 62 8.25 -9.22 -24.31
C MET A 62 9.26 -9.28 -23.16
N SER A 63 10.56 -9.30 -23.48
CA SER A 63 11.63 -9.23 -22.47
C SER A 63 11.60 -7.91 -21.72
N ALA A 64 11.41 -6.80 -22.42
CA ALA A 64 11.30 -5.48 -21.79
C ALA A 64 10.04 -5.38 -20.93
N MET A 65 8.91 -5.94 -21.36
CA MET A 65 7.69 -6.01 -20.54
C MET A 65 7.87 -6.85 -19.28
N THR A 66 8.51 -8.02 -19.41
CA THR A 66 8.78 -8.92 -18.28
C THR A 66 9.71 -8.27 -17.26
N LEU A 67 10.82 -7.68 -17.73
CA LEU A 67 11.76 -6.95 -16.89
C LEU A 67 11.09 -5.74 -16.24
N GLY A 68 10.27 -5.01 -16.98
CA GLY A 68 9.50 -3.89 -16.46
C GLY A 68 8.54 -4.28 -15.34
N GLY A 69 7.84 -5.41 -15.51
CA GLY A 69 6.99 -6.00 -14.48
C GLY A 69 7.78 -6.37 -13.23
N MET A 70 8.96 -6.98 -13.39
CA MET A 70 9.85 -7.32 -12.26
C MET A 70 10.35 -6.07 -11.52
N VAL A 71 10.79 -5.04 -12.24
CA VAL A 71 11.31 -3.80 -11.64
C VAL A 71 10.24 -3.08 -10.82
N GLU A 72 9.02 -2.95 -11.34
CA GLU A 72 7.94 -2.28 -10.59
C GLU A 72 7.46 -3.14 -9.41
N ALA A 73 7.44 -4.46 -9.56
CA ALA A 73 7.17 -5.38 -8.47
C ALA A 73 8.19 -5.21 -7.33
N ASP A 74 9.49 -5.20 -7.65
CA ASP A 74 10.57 -4.99 -6.68
C ASP A 74 10.47 -3.62 -5.98
N ARG A 75 10.12 -2.56 -6.74
CA ARG A 75 9.93 -1.23 -6.17
C ARG A 75 8.78 -1.20 -5.18
N ARG A 76 7.65 -1.84 -5.50
CA ARG A 76 6.49 -1.94 -4.61
C ARG A 76 6.77 -2.79 -3.38
N LEU A 77 7.54 -3.87 -3.53
CA LEU A 77 7.95 -4.76 -2.43
C LEU A 77 8.80 -4.01 -1.39
N ARG A 78 9.80 -3.24 -1.85
CA ARG A 78 10.65 -2.42 -0.97
C ARG A 78 9.87 -1.33 -0.24
N TYR A 79 8.94 -0.68 -0.94
CA TYR A 79 8.09 0.35 -0.32
C TYR A 79 7.20 -0.25 0.77
N HIS A 80 6.60 -1.42 0.50
CA HIS A 80 5.79 -2.14 1.46
C HIS A 80 6.59 -2.58 2.69
N GLU A 81 7.82 -3.09 2.48
CA GLU A 81 8.70 -3.47 3.59
C GLU A 81 9.07 -2.28 4.47
N ALA A 82 9.42 -1.13 3.88
CA ALA A 82 9.74 0.09 4.61
C ALA A 82 8.54 0.58 5.44
N PHE A 83 7.34 0.56 4.84
CA PHE A 83 6.10 0.91 5.51
C PHE A 83 5.78 -0.03 6.67
N MET A 84 5.88 -1.35 6.46
CA MET A 84 5.68 -2.37 7.48
C MET A 84 6.64 -2.21 8.66
N ARG A 85 7.92 -1.90 8.40
CA ARG A 85 8.92 -1.64 9.45
C ARG A 85 8.56 -0.41 10.28
N HIS A 86 8.09 0.67 9.65
CA HIS A 86 7.66 1.88 10.37
C HIS A 86 6.41 1.62 11.22
N ASN A 87 5.41 0.93 10.65
CA ASN A 87 4.17 0.62 11.36
C ASN A 87 4.41 -0.35 12.52
N ASN A 88 5.31 -1.32 12.36
CA ASN A 88 5.68 -2.24 13.45
C ASN A 88 6.43 -1.54 14.59
N ARG A 89 7.21 -0.48 14.31
CA ARG A 89 7.82 0.35 15.36
C ARG A 89 6.74 1.08 16.15
N LEU A 90 5.85 1.79 15.45
CA LEU A 90 4.72 2.49 16.08
C LEU A 90 3.84 1.58 16.92
N LYS A 91 3.52 0.38 16.43
CA LYS A 91 2.72 -0.61 17.18
C LYS A 91 3.43 -1.11 18.44
N ARG A 92 4.75 -1.32 18.38
CA ARG A 92 5.54 -1.73 19.55
C ARG A 92 5.59 -0.61 20.58
N ASP A 93 5.82 0.62 20.15
CA ASP A 93 5.88 1.78 21.04
C ASP A 93 4.52 2.03 21.71
N ALA A 94 3.42 1.91 20.95
CA ALA A 94 2.06 1.98 21.49
C ALA A 94 1.74 0.86 22.49
N ALA A 95 2.21 -0.37 22.24
CA ALA A 95 2.01 -1.48 23.17
C ALA A 95 2.78 -1.29 24.48
N VAL A 96 4.00 -0.77 24.41
CA VAL A 96 4.81 -0.41 25.57
C VAL A 96 4.13 0.70 26.36
N TRP A 97 3.60 1.72 25.69
CA TRP A 97 2.86 2.82 26.31
C TRP A 97 1.60 2.33 27.06
N ARG A 98 0.81 1.44 26.45
CA ARG A 98 -0.36 0.83 27.11
C ARG A 98 -0.01 -0.01 28.33
N ALA A 99 1.12 -0.73 28.29
CA ALA A 99 1.58 -1.50 29.45
C ALA A 99 1.97 -0.58 30.61
N TYR A 100 2.61 0.56 30.30
CA TYR A 100 2.88 1.58 31.32
C TYR A 100 1.59 2.18 31.88
N GLU A 101 0.62 2.54 31.04
CA GLU A 101 -0.69 3.04 31.51
C GLU A 101 -1.37 2.06 32.49
N ALA A 102 -1.38 0.77 32.15
CA ALA A 102 -1.95 -0.28 33.01
C ALA A 102 -1.20 -0.41 34.35
N ASP A 103 0.13 -0.34 34.35
CA ASP A 103 0.94 -0.38 35.58
C ASP A 103 0.73 0.86 36.47
N PHE A 104 0.53 2.04 35.88
CA PHE A 104 0.21 3.28 36.62
C PHE A 104 -1.20 3.27 37.20
N GLU A 105 -2.15 2.71 36.47
CA GLU A 105 -3.53 2.53 36.91
C GLU A 105 -3.62 1.53 38.07
N ALA A 106 -2.87 0.41 37.98
CA ALA A 106 -2.76 -0.58 39.06
C ALA A 106 -2.09 -0.04 40.34
N ARG A 107 -1.20 0.96 40.21
CA ARG A 107 -0.54 1.62 41.35
C ARG A 107 -1.38 2.75 41.98
N GLY A 108 -2.60 2.98 41.50
CA GLY A 108 -3.56 3.87 42.14
C GLY A 108 -3.30 5.36 41.93
N THR A 109 -2.57 5.72 40.87
CA THR A 109 -2.44 7.11 40.37
C THR A 109 -3.42 7.30 39.20
N PRO A 110 -4.65 7.80 39.44
CA PRO A 110 -5.63 7.99 38.38
C PRO A 110 -5.30 9.29 37.64
N GLY A 111 -5.20 9.25 36.30
CA GLY A 111 -5.19 10.50 35.53
C GLY A 111 -4.38 10.54 34.23
N VAL A 112 -3.44 9.65 33.99
CA VAL A 112 -2.59 9.74 32.78
C VAL A 112 -3.26 9.21 31.50
N GLY A 113 -4.25 8.31 31.62
CA GLY A 113 -5.05 7.82 30.47
C GLY A 113 -6.39 8.53 30.26
N SER A 114 -6.95 9.19 31.29
CA SER A 114 -8.30 9.79 31.25
C SER A 114 -8.38 11.05 30.36
N GLU A 115 -7.26 11.75 30.16
CA GLU A 115 -7.26 13.01 29.39
C GLU A 115 -7.40 12.77 27.87
N ALA A 116 -6.96 11.60 27.38
CA ALA A 116 -7.12 11.20 25.98
C ALA A 116 -8.56 10.75 25.68
N ASP A 117 -9.22 10.06 26.61
CA ASP A 117 -10.60 9.59 26.50
C ASP A 117 -11.62 10.74 26.53
N ILE A 118 -11.40 11.72 27.40
CA ILE A 118 -12.22 12.95 27.46
C ILE A 118 -12.13 13.73 26.14
N ARG A 119 -10.96 13.79 25.51
CA ARG A 119 -10.77 14.51 24.24
C ARG A 119 -11.44 13.83 23.04
N GLY A 120 -11.54 12.50 23.05
CA GLY A 120 -12.32 11.73 22.08
C GLY A 120 -13.82 11.97 22.23
N THR A 121 -14.32 11.86 23.47
CA THR A 121 -15.72 12.07 23.82
C THR A 121 -16.20 13.50 23.49
N GLN A 122 -15.39 14.52 23.82
CA GLN A 122 -15.67 15.92 23.51
C GLN A 122 -15.75 16.20 22.01
N LYS A 123 -14.94 15.49 21.20
CA LYS A 123 -14.95 15.64 19.75
C LYS A 123 -16.22 15.02 19.14
N GLU A 124 -16.62 13.84 19.60
CA GLU A 124 -17.89 13.21 19.19
C GLU A 124 -19.11 14.05 19.57
N GLU A 125 -19.09 14.64 20.77
CA GLU A 125 -20.17 15.50 21.27
C GLU A 125 -20.25 16.83 20.48
N SER A 126 -19.09 17.41 20.11
CA SER A 126 -19.04 18.63 19.28
C SER A 126 -19.53 18.41 17.85
N VAL A 127 -19.29 17.23 17.26
CA VAL A 127 -19.76 16.88 15.90
C VAL A 127 -21.27 16.69 15.91
N LYS A 128 -21.79 15.98 16.91
CA LYS A 128 -23.24 15.78 17.07
C LYS A 128 -23.99 17.10 17.25
N TYR A 129 -23.44 18.01 18.06
CA TYR A 129 -24.03 19.35 18.23
C TYR A 129 -23.99 20.17 16.93
N SER A 130 -22.94 20.04 16.13
CA SER A 130 -22.87 20.72 14.83
C SER A 130 -23.87 20.17 13.80
N GLU A 131 -24.11 18.86 13.78
CA GLU A 131 -25.11 18.24 12.91
C GLU A 131 -26.54 18.63 13.32
N GLU A 132 -26.85 18.66 14.62
CA GLU A 132 -28.17 19.06 15.13
C GLU A 132 -28.49 20.53 14.80
N VAL A 133 -27.49 21.42 14.87
CA VAL A 133 -27.66 22.86 14.56
C VAL A 133 -27.85 23.09 13.06
N ASP A 134 -27.16 22.32 12.21
CA ASP A 134 -27.33 22.39 10.75
C ASP A 134 -28.68 21.81 10.29
N GLU A 135 -29.17 20.77 10.97
CA GLU A 135 -30.49 20.19 10.71
C GLU A 135 -31.63 21.11 11.16
N ALA A 136 -31.47 21.81 12.29
CA ALA A 136 -32.42 22.80 12.79
C ALA A 136 -32.53 24.06 11.89
N LYS A 137 -31.46 24.44 11.18
CA LYS A 137 -31.46 25.56 10.22
C LYS A 137 -32.13 25.25 8.89
N LYS A 138 -32.34 23.97 8.57
CA LYS A 138 -32.86 23.49 7.28
C LYS A 138 -34.39 23.37 7.27
N LYS A 139 -35.04 23.65 8.40
CA LYS A 139 -36.48 23.56 8.64
C LYS A 139 -37.06 24.96 8.80
#